data_AF-A0A496RJG7-F1
#
_entry.id   AF-A0A496RJG7-F1
#
_cell.length_a   1.000
_cell.length_b   1.000
_cell.length_c   1.000
_cell.angle_alpha   90.00
_cell.angle_beta   90.00
_cell.angle_gamma   90.00
#
_symmetry.space_group_name_H-M   'P 1'
#
loop_
_entity.id
_entity.type
_entity.pdbx_description
1 polymer ?
#
loop_
_entity_poly.entity_id
_entity_poly.type
_entity_poly.pdbx_seq_one_letter_code
_entity_poly.pdbx_strand_id
1 'polypeptide(L)'
;MKIAFFSSEVFPFAKTGGLADVSGALPLSLAEQGCKVKVFMPLYKNIKPEKVYDDYATSQLGKNIEIIFIKHDEYFLRDYLYTTPDGDYPDNLERFSFFCKKCFDILKRINFSPHIFHANDWQTSLVNIYLKILYKNDKFFNRSKSILTIHNLAYQGIFEKEKFSHLGISWDYFSLKYLEFYGKINILKGGIVFSDMVNTVSPTYAKQIQTPDYGCGLDGVLREKRERLLGILNGIDYKVWNPSRDEFIYKKYSWRTLEGKWENKRKFQEELGLSVGKTKFLLGMVSRLAEQKGIDILSQALDKILDKHQ
;
A
#
# COMPACT_ATOMS: atom_id res chain seq x y z
N MET A 1 3.30 18.70 12.83
CA MET A 1 4.38 17.71 12.53
C MET A 1 4.63 17.66 11.02
N LYS A 2 5.86 17.38 10.53
CA LYS A 2 6.15 17.18 9.09
C LYS A 2 6.29 15.69 8.77
N ILE A 3 5.61 15.22 7.73
CA ILE A 3 5.60 13.80 7.33
C ILE A 3 5.96 13.71 5.84
N ALA A 4 6.94 12.88 5.52
CA ALA A 4 7.16 12.42 4.15
C ALA A 4 6.56 11.01 4.04
N PHE A 5 5.54 10.88 3.20
CA PHE A 5 4.79 9.64 3.00
C PHE A 5 5.21 9.02 1.67
N PHE A 6 5.72 7.80 1.68
CA PHE A 6 6.25 7.12 0.50
C PHE A 6 5.33 5.95 0.15
N SER A 7 4.86 5.92 -1.08
CA SER A 7 4.07 4.80 -1.58
C SER A 7 4.40 4.54 -3.05
N SER A 8 4.29 3.28 -3.45
CA SER A 8 4.36 2.91 -4.86
C SER A 8 3.05 3.14 -5.60
N GLU A 9 1.94 3.37 -4.90
CA GLU A 9 0.60 3.64 -5.47
C GLU A 9 -0.17 4.67 -4.64
N VAL A 10 -0.89 5.56 -5.31
CA VAL A 10 -1.72 6.59 -4.70
C VAL A 10 -2.92 6.83 -5.60
N PHE A 11 -4.14 6.61 -5.10
CA PHE A 11 -5.36 6.99 -5.82
C PHE A 11 -5.50 8.53 -5.82
N PRO A 12 -5.86 9.19 -6.95
CA PRO A 12 -6.31 8.62 -8.23
C PRO A 12 -5.22 8.39 -9.29
N PHE A 13 -3.95 8.55 -8.95
CA PHE A 13 -2.84 8.57 -9.92
C PHE A 13 -2.41 7.18 -10.40
N ALA A 14 -2.30 6.21 -9.49
CA ALA A 14 -1.95 4.83 -9.82
C ALA A 14 -2.56 3.87 -8.80
N LYS A 15 -3.09 2.73 -9.28
CA LYS A 15 -3.78 1.74 -8.44
C LYS A 15 -3.73 0.33 -9.03
N THR A 16 -3.35 -0.62 -8.19
CA THR A 16 -3.48 -2.07 -8.40
C THR A 16 -4.23 -2.75 -7.26
N GLY A 17 -4.28 -2.12 -6.08
CA GLY A 17 -4.97 -2.67 -4.91
C GLY A 17 -5.29 -1.65 -3.83
N GLY A 18 -5.51 -2.15 -2.60
CA GLY A 18 -5.93 -1.33 -1.46
C GLY A 18 -4.86 -0.36 -0.92
N LEU A 19 -3.58 -0.60 -1.22
CA LEU A 19 -2.48 0.32 -0.89
C LEU A 19 -2.75 1.72 -1.45
N ALA A 20 -3.22 1.81 -2.70
CA ALA A 20 -3.50 3.07 -3.36
C ALA A 20 -4.60 3.87 -2.66
N ASP A 21 -5.63 3.20 -2.15
CA ASP A 21 -6.75 3.84 -1.44
C ASP A 21 -6.30 4.39 -0.09
N VAL A 22 -5.54 3.61 0.68
CA VAL A 22 -4.97 4.07 1.95
C VAL A 22 -4.01 5.24 1.72
N SER A 23 -3.16 5.14 0.69
CA SER A 23 -2.19 6.19 0.36
C SER A 23 -2.84 7.44 -0.22
N GLY A 24 -4.04 7.35 -0.80
CA GLY A 24 -4.84 8.50 -1.23
C GLY A 24 -5.58 9.19 -0.09
N ALA A 25 -6.02 8.44 0.93
CA ALA A 25 -6.87 8.95 2.02
C ALA A 25 -6.09 9.33 3.29
N LEU A 26 -5.17 8.49 3.76
CA LEU A 26 -4.48 8.69 5.05
C LEU A 26 -3.66 10.00 5.08
N PRO A 27 -2.89 10.36 4.03
CA PRO A 27 -2.22 11.65 3.99
C PRO A 27 -3.18 12.84 4.18
N LEU A 28 -4.35 12.79 3.54
CA LEU A 28 -5.39 13.84 3.64
C LEU A 28 -5.89 13.96 5.08
N SER A 29 -6.23 12.84 5.72
CA SER A 29 -6.67 12.83 7.11
C SER A 29 -5.59 13.33 8.07
N LEU A 30 -4.32 12.99 7.84
CA LEU A 30 -3.19 13.53 8.63
C LEU A 30 -3.06 15.05 8.46
N ALA A 31 -3.27 15.56 7.25
CA ALA A 31 -3.25 17.00 6.99
C ALA A 31 -4.43 17.73 7.66
N GLU A 32 -5.63 17.13 7.67
CA GLU A 32 -6.78 17.63 8.43
C GLU A 32 -6.50 17.71 9.95
N GLN A 33 -5.62 16.84 10.47
CA GLN A 33 -5.12 16.89 11.86
C GLN A 33 -3.93 17.85 12.06
N GLY A 34 -3.63 18.72 11.09
CA GLY A 34 -2.58 19.73 11.19
C GLY A 34 -1.15 19.25 10.87
N CYS A 35 -0.99 18.05 10.29
CA CYS A 35 0.30 17.62 9.78
C CYS A 35 0.62 18.28 8.43
N LYS A 36 1.89 18.62 8.23
CA LYS A 36 2.41 19.03 6.92
C LYS A 36 2.89 17.76 6.22
N VAL A 37 2.13 17.28 5.25
CA VAL A 37 2.40 16.02 4.55
C VAL A 37 2.87 16.29 3.13
N LYS A 38 3.91 15.60 2.69
CA LYS A 38 4.29 15.47 1.28
C LYS A 38 4.26 13.99 0.91
N VAL A 39 3.64 13.68 -0.21
CA VAL A 39 3.53 12.29 -0.71
C VAL A 39 4.53 12.09 -1.84
N PHE A 40 5.24 10.97 -1.82
CA PHE A 40 6.20 10.59 -2.86
C PHE A 40 5.75 9.29 -3.52
N MET A 41 5.74 9.28 -4.85
CA MET A 41 5.41 8.11 -5.68
C MET A 41 6.25 8.12 -6.97
N PRO A 42 6.51 6.99 -7.64
CA PRO A 42 7.09 7.03 -8.98
C PRO A 42 6.16 7.72 -10.01
N LEU A 43 6.74 8.36 -11.03
CA LEU A 43 5.99 8.91 -12.16
C LEU A 43 5.71 7.81 -13.21
N TYR A 44 4.61 7.09 -13.06
CA TYR A 44 4.21 6.07 -14.02
C TYR A 44 3.64 6.65 -15.32
N LYS A 45 3.66 5.85 -16.38
CA LYS A 45 3.23 6.21 -17.75
C LYS A 45 1.87 6.90 -17.86
N ASN A 46 0.89 6.47 -17.05
CA ASN A 46 -0.48 6.98 -17.15
C ASN A 46 -0.74 8.24 -16.30
N ILE A 47 0.27 8.76 -15.61
CA ILE A 47 0.16 9.95 -14.77
C ILE A 47 0.43 11.19 -15.62
N LYS A 48 -0.51 12.14 -15.60
CA LYS A 48 -0.33 13.48 -16.17
C LYS A 48 -0.10 14.47 -15.02
N PRO A 49 1.16 14.81 -14.68
CA PRO A 49 1.44 15.74 -13.60
C PRO A 49 1.06 17.19 -13.98
N GLU A 50 0.83 18.04 -12.97
CA GLU A 50 0.51 19.45 -13.17
C GLU A 50 1.76 20.28 -13.47
N LYS A 51 2.89 19.96 -12.82
CA LYS A 51 4.18 20.63 -13.00
C LYS A 51 5.26 19.58 -13.23
N VAL A 52 6.12 19.84 -14.21
CA VAL A 52 7.23 18.95 -14.56
C VAL A 52 8.54 19.68 -14.35
N TYR A 53 9.48 18.99 -13.69
CA TYR A 53 10.87 19.39 -13.51
C TYR A 53 11.75 18.31 -14.15
N ASP A 54 13.08 18.49 -14.14
CA ASP A 54 14.01 17.60 -14.81
C ASP A 54 13.89 16.14 -14.34
N ASP A 55 13.90 15.93 -13.02
CA ASP A 55 13.97 14.62 -12.38
C ASP A 55 12.83 14.32 -11.39
N TYR A 56 11.81 15.19 -11.35
CA TYR A 56 10.56 14.94 -10.65
C TYR A 56 9.41 15.77 -11.25
N ALA A 57 8.18 15.47 -10.86
CA ALA A 57 7.00 16.23 -11.23
C ALA A 57 6.10 16.40 -10.00
N THR A 58 5.13 17.31 -10.03
CA THR A 58 4.18 17.50 -8.92
C THR A 58 2.74 17.68 -9.39
N SER A 59 1.81 17.34 -8.50
CA SER A 59 0.36 17.60 -8.61
C SER A 59 -0.23 17.84 -7.21
N GLN A 60 -1.52 18.17 -7.15
CA GLN A 60 -2.28 18.19 -5.89
C GLN A 60 -2.98 16.86 -5.62
N LEU A 61 -2.79 16.32 -4.42
CA LEU A 61 -3.63 15.30 -3.82
C LEU A 61 -4.64 16.00 -2.89
N GLY A 62 -5.93 15.91 -3.22
CA GLY A 62 -6.95 16.70 -2.53
C GLY A 62 -6.71 18.20 -2.68
N LYS A 63 -7.03 18.99 -1.64
CA LYS A 63 -6.91 20.46 -1.71
C LYS A 63 -5.55 21.01 -1.28
N ASN A 64 -4.82 20.28 -0.42
CA ASN A 64 -3.74 20.86 0.38
C ASN A 64 -2.47 20.01 0.45
N ILE A 65 -2.38 18.90 -0.30
CA ILE A 65 -1.20 18.03 -0.27
C ILE A 65 -0.54 18.04 -1.64
N GLU A 66 0.73 18.44 -1.65
CA GLU A 66 1.57 18.25 -2.83
C GLU A 66 2.04 16.79 -2.87
N ILE A 67 1.72 16.12 -3.98
CA ILE A 67 2.32 14.84 -4.34
C ILE A 67 3.48 15.10 -5.29
N ILE A 68 4.59 14.42 -5.03
CA ILE A 68 5.85 14.51 -5.74
C ILE A 68 6.09 13.18 -6.45
N PHE A 69 6.15 13.23 -7.78
CA PHE A 69 6.43 12.08 -8.61
C PHE A 69 7.91 12.02 -8.97
N ILE A 70 8.59 10.94 -8.64
CA ILE A 70 10.00 10.74 -9.03
C ILE A 70 10.04 10.31 -10.49
N LYS A 71 10.71 11.09 -11.34
CA LYS A 71 10.78 10.86 -12.78
C LYS A 71 12.06 10.09 -13.14
N HIS A 72 11.87 8.98 -13.85
CA HIS A 72 12.93 8.23 -14.52
C HIS A 72 12.30 7.35 -15.59
N ASP A 73 12.38 7.79 -16.84
CA ASP A 73 11.56 7.23 -17.92
C ASP A 73 11.84 5.73 -18.12
N GLU A 74 13.10 5.30 -18.13
CA GLU A 74 13.46 3.88 -18.26
C GLU A 74 12.88 2.98 -17.15
N TYR A 75 12.66 3.53 -15.95
CA TYR A 75 12.17 2.77 -14.80
C TYR A 75 10.65 2.83 -14.66
N PHE A 76 10.01 3.95 -15.00
CA PHE A 76 8.60 4.18 -14.65
C PHE A 76 7.68 4.44 -15.84
N LEU A 77 8.23 4.76 -17.03
CA LEU A 77 7.45 4.90 -18.26
C LEU A 77 7.15 3.52 -18.88
N ARG A 78 6.41 2.69 -18.14
CA ARG A 78 6.08 1.30 -18.48
C ARG A 78 4.57 1.05 -18.39
N ASP A 79 4.12 -0.04 -19.04
CA ASP A 79 2.71 -0.41 -19.07
C ASP A 79 2.21 -0.97 -17.74
N TYR A 80 3.08 -1.65 -16.99
CA TYR A 80 2.77 -2.21 -15.68
C TYR A 80 3.62 -1.58 -14.58
N LEU A 81 3.14 -1.62 -13.34
CA LEU A 81 3.83 -1.02 -12.20
C LEU A 81 4.98 -1.91 -11.71
N TYR A 82 4.70 -3.19 -11.43
CA TYR A 82 5.66 -4.15 -10.84
C TYR A 82 5.76 -5.46 -11.62
N THR A 83 4.64 -5.94 -12.14
CA THR A 83 4.45 -7.29 -12.64
C THR A 83 3.74 -7.24 -13.99
N THR A 84 4.27 -7.91 -14.99
CA THR A 84 3.66 -8.15 -16.30
C THR A 84 2.89 -9.49 -16.26
N PRO A 85 2.13 -9.85 -17.31
CA PRO A 85 1.54 -11.18 -17.43
C PRO A 85 2.57 -12.34 -17.34
N ASP A 86 3.83 -12.08 -17.70
CA ASP A 86 4.92 -13.05 -17.68
C ASP A 86 5.69 -13.11 -16.34
N GLY A 87 5.39 -12.19 -15.40
CA GLY A 87 6.02 -12.15 -14.09
C GLY A 87 6.53 -10.77 -13.68
N ASP A 88 7.26 -10.71 -12.57
CA ASP A 88 7.81 -9.46 -12.05
C ASP A 88 8.89 -8.89 -12.97
N TYR A 89 8.93 -7.55 -13.09
CA TYR A 89 10.05 -6.90 -13.77
C TYR A 89 11.37 -7.28 -13.07
N PRO A 90 12.38 -7.76 -13.83
CA PRO A 90 13.62 -8.24 -13.24
C PRO A 90 14.39 -7.12 -12.56
N ASP A 91 14.21 -5.87 -12.97
CA ASP A 91 14.89 -4.70 -12.44
C ASP A 91 14.12 -3.98 -11.31
N ASN A 92 13.12 -4.65 -10.71
CA ASN A 92 12.32 -4.08 -9.63
C ASN A 92 13.16 -3.60 -8.44
N LEU A 93 14.23 -4.33 -8.09
CA LEU A 93 15.10 -3.92 -6.99
C LEU A 93 15.78 -2.58 -7.28
N GLU A 94 16.31 -2.45 -8.49
CA GLU A 94 17.03 -1.28 -8.99
C GLU A 94 16.08 -0.08 -9.07
N ARG A 95 14.88 -0.27 -9.63
CA ARG A 95 13.83 0.75 -9.76
C ARG A 95 13.43 1.35 -8.42
N PHE A 96 13.12 0.50 -7.44
CA PHE A 96 12.67 0.97 -6.13
C PHE A 96 13.83 1.45 -5.25
N SER A 97 15.04 0.92 -5.44
CA SER A 97 16.27 1.48 -4.85
C SER A 97 16.52 2.90 -5.34
N PHE A 98 16.42 3.13 -6.65
CA PHE A 98 16.52 4.46 -7.26
C PHE A 98 15.46 5.41 -6.71
N PHE A 99 14.19 5.00 -6.73
CA PHE A 99 13.08 5.78 -6.18
C PHE A 99 13.38 6.24 -4.75
N CYS A 100 13.73 5.29 -3.88
CA CYS A 100 13.97 5.57 -2.46
C CYS A 100 15.15 6.51 -2.25
N LYS A 101 16.26 6.35 -2.98
CA LYS A 101 17.42 7.27 -2.91
C LYS A 101 17.05 8.67 -3.38
N LYS A 102 16.38 8.76 -4.54
CA LYS A 102 16.04 10.04 -5.17
C LYS A 102 15.11 10.88 -4.29
N CYS A 103 14.23 10.25 -3.51
CA CYS A 103 13.42 10.94 -2.52
C CYS A 103 14.24 11.78 -1.52
N PHE A 104 15.40 11.29 -1.04
CA PHE A 104 16.24 12.06 -0.12
C PHE A 104 16.81 13.33 -0.78
N ASP A 105 17.25 13.23 -2.04
CA ASP A 105 17.76 14.37 -2.80
C ASP A 105 16.68 15.44 -3.00
N ILE A 106 15.46 15.02 -3.32
CA ILE A 106 14.32 15.92 -3.51
C ILE A 106 13.93 16.58 -2.19
N LEU A 107 13.85 15.82 -1.09
CA LEU A 107 13.56 16.37 0.25
C LEU A 107 14.52 17.49 0.65
N LYS A 108 15.82 17.32 0.37
CA LYS A 108 16.83 18.37 0.59
C LYS A 108 16.62 19.57 -0.34
N ARG A 109 16.42 19.34 -1.65
CA ARG A 109 16.22 20.40 -2.64
C ARG A 109 15.01 21.29 -2.34
N ILE A 110 13.91 20.69 -1.89
CA ILE A 110 12.69 21.44 -1.50
C ILE A 110 12.73 21.92 -0.04
N ASN A 111 13.86 21.75 0.65
CA ASN A 111 14.07 22.11 2.06
C ASN A 111 12.96 21.58 3.00
N PHE A 112 12.50 20.35 2.75
CA PHE A 112 11.52 19.66 3.57
C PHE A 112 12.22 18.60 4.41
N SER A 113 12.66 18.97 5.61
CA SER A 113 13.14 18.02 6.64
C SER A 113 11.95 17.43 7.39
N PRO A 114 11.56 16.15 7.15
CA PRO A 114 10.41 15.53 7.79
C PRO A 114 10.75 15.04 9.20
N HIS A 115 9.78 15.08 10.11
CA HIS A 115 9.91 14.41 11.41
C HIS A 115 9.67 12.91 11.28
N ILE A 116 8.79 12.49 10.35
CA ILE A 116 8.45 11.10 10.10
C ILE A 116 8.67 10.76 8.62
N PHE A 117 9.44 9.70 8.37
CA PHE A 117 9.44 8.96 7.11
C PHE A 117 8.45 7.81 7.25
N HIS A 118 7.38 7.83 6.46
CA HIS A 118 6.34 6.82 6.48
C HIS A 118 6.40 6.00 5.19
N ALA A 119 7.05 4.84 5.26
CA ALA A 119 7.14 3.89 4.16
C ALA A 119 5.94 2.94 4.18
N ASN A 120 5.46 2.57 2.99
CA ASN A 120 4.41 1.58 2.77
C ASN A 120 4.96 0.44 1.90
N ASP A 121 4.84 -0.77 2.44
CA ASP A 121 5.30 -2.04 1.83
C ASP A 121 6.78 -2.06 1.38
N TRP A 122 7.17 -3.14 0.72
CA TRP A 122 8.56 -3.41 0.36
C TRP A 122 9.13 -2.37 -0.62
N GLN A 123 8.31 -1.84 -1.52
CA GLN A 123 8.69 -0.89 -2.56
C GLN A 123 9.32 0.39 -1.99
N THR A 124 8.94 0.76 -0.76
CA THR A 124 9.43 1.99 -0.12
C THR A 124 10.18 1.73 1.19
N SER A 125 10.30 0.45 1.60
CA SER A 125 11.03 0.04 2.80
C SER A 125 12.50 0.46 2.79
N LEU A 126 13.11 0.58 1.60
CA LEU A 126 14.48 1.07 1.43
C LEU A 126 14.67 2.50 1.92
N VAL A 127 13.63 3.35 1.93
CA VAL A 127 13.72 4.69 2.52
C VAL A 127 14.09 4.61 4.01
N ASN A 128 13.45 3.71 4.76
CA ASN A 128 13.73 3.55 6.19
C ASN A 128 15.11 2.94 6.42
N ILE A 129 15.54 2.01 5.57
CA ILE A 129 16.89 1.41 5.61
C ILE A 129 17.95 2.50 5.35
N TYR A 130 17.82 3.27 4.26
CA TYR A 130 18.77 4.32 3.92
C TYR A 130 18.82 5.43 4.97
N LEU A 131 17.68 5.80 5.57
CA LEU A 131 17.67 6.77 6.67
C LEU A 131 18.61 6.36 7.82
N LYS A 132 18.62 5.06 8.19
CA LYS A 132 19.40 4.53 9.32
C LYS A 132 20.84 4.17 8.98
N ILE A 133 21.12 3.89 7.70
CA ILE A 133 22.45 3.45 7.26
C ILE A 133 23.22 4.62 6.63
N LEU A 134 22.68 5.20 5.55
CA LEU A 134 23.36 6.20 4.73
C LEU A 134 23.23 7.61 5.32
N TYR A 135 22.07 7.92 5.90
CA TYR A 135 21.77 9.28 6.40
C TYR A 135 21.80 9.39 7.93
N LYS A 136 22.33 8.39 8.64
CA LYS A 136 22.38 8.36 10.11
C LYS A 136 22.99 9.63 10.73
N ASN A 137 24.05 10.14 10.11
CA ASN A 137 24.81 11.30 10.59
C ASN A 137 24.47 12.58 9.82
N ASP A 138 23.46 12.54 8.95
CA ASP A 138 23.05 13.71 8.18
C ASP A 138 22.28 14.69 9.08
N LYS A 139 22.82 15.91 9.23
CA LYS A 139 22.22 16.95 10.08
C LYS A 139 20.80 17.33 9.62
N PHE A 140 20.48 17.17 8.35
CA PHE A 140 19.16 17.49 7.80
C PHE A 140 18.09 16.48 8.23
N PHE A 141 18.46 15.24 8.54
CA PHE A 141 17.55 14.15 8.91
C PHE A 141 17.75 13.62 10.35
N ASN A 142 18.62 14.25 11.14
CA ASN A 142 18.99 13.75 12.48
C ASN A 142 17.82 13.61 13.49
N ARG A 143 16.74 14.38 13.29
CA ARG A 143 15.51 14.35 14.12
C ARG A 143 14.43 13.44 13.54
N SER A 144 14.65 12.87 12.36
CA SER A 144 13.66 12.06 11.67
C SER A 144 13.55 10.66 12.28
N LYS A 145 12.31 10.17 12.37
CA LYS A 145 11.98 8.79 12.72
C LYS A 145 11.33 8.09 11.53
N SER A 146 11.39 6.77 11.52
CA SER A 146 10.85 5.92 10.45
C SER A 146 9.70 5.04 10.91
N ILE A 147 8.65 5.00 10.11
CA ILE A 147 7.50 4.11 10.26
C ILE A 147 7.39 3.28 8.98
N LEU A 148 7.12 1.98 9.12
CA LEU A 148 6.76 1.11 8.02
C LEU A 148 5.33 0.59 8.22
N THR A 149 4.44 0.83 7.26
CA THR A 149 3.14 0.15 7.18
C THR A 149 3.23 -1.03 6.23
N ILE A 150 2.85 -2.21 6.72
CA ILE A 150 2.73 -3.45 5.93
C ILE A 150 1.25 -3.64 5.59
N HIS A 151 0.90 -3.49 4.31
CA HIS A 151 -0.46 -3.73 3.80
C HIS A 151 -0.66 -5.18 3.41
N ASN A 152 0.39 -5.83 2.94
CA ASN A 152 0.36 -7.25 2.63
C ASN A 152 1.75 -7.90 2.81
N LEU A 153 1.86 -8.78 3.79
CA LEU A 153 3.11 -9.46 4.14
C LEU A 153 3.58 -10.47 3.07
N ALA A 154 2.69 -10.93 2.18
CA ALA A 154 3.06 -11.87 1.13
C ALA A 154 4.00 -11.24 0.09
N TYR A 155 3.94 -9.92 -0.11
CA TYR A 155 4.81 -9.20 -1.05
C TYR A 155 5.99 -8.57 -0.30
N GLN A 156 7.14 -9.27 -0.31
CA GLN A 156 8.29 -8.91 0.54
C GLN A 156 9.45 -8.24 -0.20
N GLY A 157 9.43 -8.25 -1.55
CA GLY A 157 10.58 -7.84 -2.35
C GLY A 157 11.78 -8.75 -2.10
N ILE A 158 11.65 -10.03 -2.50
CA ILE A 158 12.72 -11.02 -2.39
C ILE A 158 13.52 -11.06 -3.70
N PHE A 159 14.84 -10.91 -3.60
CA PHE A 159 15.71 -10.83 -4.77
C PHE A 159 16.97 -11.69 -4.60
N GLU A 160 17.58 -12.08 -5.71
CA GLU A 160 18.84 -12.85 -5.69
C GLU A 160 19.99 -12.04 -5.09
N LYS A 161 20.90 -12.74 -4.41
CA LYS A 161 22.02 -12.14 -3.65
C LYS A 161 22.92 -11.27 -4.51
N GLU A 162 23.13 -11.65 -5.76
CA GLU A 162 24.02 -10.99 -6.72
C GLU A 162 23.59 -9.53 -6.95
N LYS A 163 22.29 -9.23 -6.76
CA LYS A 163 21.73 -7.90 -6.93
C LYS A 163 21.95 -6.97 -5.73
N PHE A 164 22.58 -7.44 -4.65
CA PHE A 164 22.73 -6.65 -3.42
C PHE A 164 23.52 -5.36 -3.64
N SER A 165 24.47 -5.36 -4.57
CA SER A 165 25.26 -4.19 -4.95
C SER A 165 24.40 -3.01 -5.45
N HIS A 166 23.23 -3.27 -6.06
CA HIS A 166 22.29 -2.24 -6.52
C HIS A 166 21.65 -1.43 -5.36
N LEU A 167 21.70 -1.94 -4.13
CA LEU A 167 21.27 -1.19 -2.95
C LEU A 167 22.27 -0.09 -2.58
N GLY A 168 23.55 -0.21 -2.97
CA GLY A 168 24.59 0.76 -2.64
C GLY A 168 24.81 0.93 -1.13
N ILE A 169 24.72 -0.17 -0.38
CA ILE A 169 25.03 -0.27 1.06
C ILE A 169 26.11 -1.34 1.28
N SER A 170 26.81 -1.29 2.42
CA SER A 170 27.85 -2.29 2.76
C SER A 170 27.29 -3.72 2.77
N TRP A 171 28.09 -4.68 2.30
CA TRP A 171 27.79 -6.11 2.37
C TRP A 171 27.63 -6.63 3.81
N ASP A 172 28.08 -5.89 4.83
CA ASP A 172 27.80 -6.20 6.25
C ASP A 172 26.30 -6.25 6.57
N TYR A 173 25.49 -5.52 5.79
CA TYR A 173 24.03 -5.51 5.90
C TYR A 173 23.36 -6.70 5.18
N PHE A 174 24.13 -7.50 4.42
CA PHE A 174 23.70 -8.81 3.95
C PHE A 174 24.02 -9.87 5.00
N SER A 175 23.28 -9.85 6.11
CA SER A 175 23.39 -10.84 7.18
C SER A 175 22.01 -11.22 7.73
N LEU A 176 21.95 -12.36 8.41
CA LEU A 176 20.72 -12.89 9.02
C LEU A 176 20.00 -11.87 9.92
N LYS A 177 20.76 -10.96 10.53
CA LYS A 177 20.23 -9.89 11.37
C LYS A 177 19.52 -8.78 10.58
N TYR A 178 19.90 -8.58 9.32
CA TYR A 178 19.49 -7.44 8.51
C TYR A 178 18.70 -7.91 7.28
N LEU A 179 19.26 -7.83 6.07
CA LEU A 179 18.51 -8.05 4.82
C LEU A 179 18.57 -9.47 4.27
N GLU A 180 19.47 -10.33 4.75
CA GLU A 180 19.59 -11.70 4.22
C GLU A 180 18.39 -12.56 4.67
N PHE A 181 17.90 -13.41 3.78
CA PHE A 181 16.76 -14.28 4.00
C PHE A 181 16.88 -15.54 3.12
N TYR A 182 17.34 -16.65 3.69
CA TYR A 182 17.56 -17.94 3.00
C TYR A 182 18.46 -17.83 1.76
N GLY A 183 19.57 -17.13 1.88
CA GLY A 183 20.52 -16.86 0.81
C GLY A 183 20.10 -15.74 -0.13
N LYS A 184 18.90 -15.17 0.04
CA LYS A 184 18.35 -14.09 -0.79
C LYS A 184 18.29 -12.76 -0.03
N ILE A 185 18.00 -11.69 -0.76
CA ILE A 185 17.74 -10.35 -0.23
C ILE A 185 16.26 -10.27 0.10
N ASN A 186 15.88 -9.73 1.25
CA ASN A 186 14.50 -9.43 1.61
C ASN A 186 14.35 -7.98 2.06
N ILE A 187 13.73 -7.16 1.20
CA ILE A 187 13.62 -5.72 1.40
C ILE A 187 12.63 -5.38 2.51
N LEU A 188 11.50 -6.08 2.59
CA LEU A 188 10.51 -5.86 3.65
C LEU A 188 11.09 -6.24 5.03
N LYS A 189 11.85 -7.34 5.11
CA LYS A 189 12.58 -7.71 6.34
C LYS A 189 13.49 -6.57 6.78
N GLY A 190 14.31 -6.04 5.88
CA GLY A 190 15.14 -4.88 6.18
C GLY A 190 14.32 -3.69 6.66
N GLY A 191 13.19 -3.40 6.00
CA GLY A 191 12.25 -2.38 6.42
C GLY A 191 11.77 -2.56 7.86
N ILE A 192 11.37 -3.77 8.24
CA ILE A 192 10.93 -4.11 9.61
C ILE A 192 12.09 -3.92 10.61
N VAL A 193 13.29 -4.37 10.26
CA VAL A 193 14.45 -4.31 11.14
C VAL A 193 14.88 -2.86 11.44
N PHE A 194 14.90 -1.99 10.42
CA PHE A 194 15.41 -0.62 10.50
C PHE A 194 14.35 0.45 10.84
N SER A 195 13.06 0.12 10.83
CA SER A 195 12.01 1.08 11.21
C SER A 195 11.95 1.31 12.72
N ASP A 196 11.69 2.55 13.14
CA ASP A 196 11.46 2.87 14.55
C ASP A 196 10.12 2.28 15.04
N MET A 197 9.10 2.27 14.17
CA MET A 197 7.81 1.61 14.39
C MET A 197 7.35 0.86 13.14
N VAL A 198 6.62 -0.22 13.33
CA VAL A 198 5.96 -0.98 12.26
C VAL A 198 4.47 -1.03 12.56
N ASN A 199 3.64 -0.82 11.55
CA ASN A 199 2.21 -1.04 11.68
C ASN A 199 1.66 -1.88 10.53
N THR A 200 0.46 -2.40 10.72
CA THR A 200 -0.28 -3.14 9.69
C THR A 200 -1.77 -2.85 9.78
N VAL A 201 -2.56 -3.43 8.88
CA VAL A 201 -3.93 -3.01 8.53
C VAL A 201 -5.03 -3.44 9.50
N SER A 202 -4.70 -4.19 10.56
CA SER A 202 -5.63 -4.43 11.68
C SER A 202 -4.94 -4.99 12.93
N PRO A 203 -5.51 -4.81 14.14
CA PRO A 203 -5.02 -5.43 15.38
C PRO A 203 -4.95 -6.95 15.32
N THR A 204 -5.94 -7.60 14.71
CA THR A 204 -5.98 -9.06 14.55
C THR A 204 -4.85 -9.53 13.63
N TYR A 205 -4.69 -8.86 12.48
CA TYR A 205 -3.64 -9.20 11.53
C TYR A 205 -2.25 -9.01 12.13
N ALA A 206 -2.02 -7.94 12.92
CA ALA A 206 -0.77 -7.74 13.66
C ALA A 206 -0.39 -8.92 14.57
N LYS A 207 -1.38 -9.60 15.16
CA LYS A 207 -1.15 -10.83 15.95
C LYS A 207 -0.93 -12.04 15.05
N GLN A 208 -1.71 -12.18 13.98
CA GLN A 208 -1.62 -13.31 13.05
C GLN A 208 -0.25 -13.39 12.40
N ILE A 209 0.29 -12.28 11.87
CA ILE A 209 1.58 -12.28 11.16
C ILE A 209 2.80 -12.63 12.04
N GLN A 210 2.61 -12.71 13.36
CA GLN A 210 3.62 -13.18 14.30
C GLN A 210 3.62 -14.70 14.46
N THR A 211 2.74 -15.41 13.77
CA THR A 211 2.66 -16.89 13.74
C THR A 211 3.23 -17.44 12.43
N PRO A 212 3.78 -18.67 12.42
CA PRO A 212 4.34 -19.26 11.21
C PRO A 212 3.34 -19.33 10.04
N ASP A 213 2.07 -19.63 10.31
CA ASP A 213 1.03 -19.84 9.29
C ASP A 213 0.73 -18.57 8.48
N TYR A 214 0.86 -17.39 9.08
CA TYR A 214 0.52 -16.11 8.45
C TYR A 214 1.71 -15.16 8.29
N GLY A 215 2.86 -15.48 8.89
CA GLY A 215 4.02 -14.59 8.92
C GLY A 215 4.90 -14.66 7.67
N CYS A 216 4.60 -15.56 6.73
CA CYS A 216 5.33 -15.70 5.47
C CYS A 216 6.86 -15.80 5.66
N GLY A 217 7.30 -16.52 6.71
CA GLY A 217 8.71 -16.66 7.10
C GLY A 217 9.33 -15.47 7.82
N LEU A 218 8.60 -14.36 8.01
CA LEU A 218 9.01 -13.18 8.78
C LEU A 218 8.46 -13.16 10.21
N ASP A 219 7.74 -14.20 10.62
CA ASP A 219 7.11 -14.32 11.95
C ASP A 219 8.11 -14.13 13.09
N GLY A 220 9.32 -14.69 12.96
CA GLY A 220 10.38 -14.51 13.95
C GLY A 220 10.82 -13.05 14.10
N VAL A 221 11.04 -12.36 12.98
CA VAL A 221 11.46 -10.94 12.95
C VAL A 221 10.34 -10.04 13.50
N LEU A 222 9.09 -10.34 13.16
CA LEU A 222 7.92 -9.61 13.64
C LEU A 222 7.70 -9.81 15.15
N ARG A 223 7.91 -11.02 15.68
CA ARG A 223 7.87 -11.29 17.13
C ARG A 223 8.96 -10.54 17.89
N GLU A 224 10.18 -10.47 17.35
CA GLU A 224 11.28 -9.69 17.95
C GLU A 224 10.91 -8.19 18.03
N LYS A 225 10.11 -7.70 17.08
CA LYS A 225 9.63 -6.31 17.02
C LYS A 225 8.24 -6.09 17.65
N ARG A 226 7.69 -7.06 18.39
CA ARG A 226 6.30 -7.03 18.91
C ARG A 226 5.92 -5.73 19.62
N GLU A 227 6.84 -5.14 20.40
CA GLU A 227 6.58 -3.91 21.17
C GLU A 227 6.47 -2.66 20.29
N ARG A 228 6.91 -2.78 19.04
CA ARG A 228 6.91 -1.73 18.02
C ARG A 228 6.00 -2.07 16.84
N LEU A 229 5.25 -3.17 16.93
CA LEU A 229 4.31 -3.64 15.91
C LEU A 229 2.87 -3.34 16.34
N LEU A 230 2.18 -2.48 15.59
CA LEU A 230 0.80 -2.10 15.87
C LEU A 230 -0.13 -2.46 14.73
N GLY A 231 -1.35 -2.89 15.07
CA GLY A 231 -2.41 -3.04 14.07
C GLY A 231 -3.35 -1.84 14.10
N ILE A 232 -3.47 -1.14 12.97
CA ILE A 232 -4.36 0.01 12.81
C ILE A 232 -5.35 -0.36 11.71
N LEU A 233 -6.63 -0.42 12.08
CA LEU A 233 -7.68 -0.78 11.13
C LEU A 233 -7.80 0.28 10.04
N ASN A 234 -7.81 -0.15 8.78
CA ASN A 234 -8.04 0.76 7.66
C ASN A 234 -9.42 1.42 7.77
N GLY A 235 -9.47 2.72 7.53
CA GLY A 235 -10.72 3.47 7.40
C GLY A 235 -11.34 3.31 6.00
N ILE A 236 -12.54 3.85 5.85
CA ILE A 236 -13.20 4.03 4.55
C ILE A 236 -13.52 5.52 4.34
N ASP A 237 -13.45 5.99 3.10
CA ASP A 237 -13.81 7.38 2.79
C ASP A 237 -15.33 7.54 2.70
N TYR A 238 -15.95 8.09 3.73
CA TYR A 238 -17.39 8.36 3.80
C TYR A 238 -17.87 9.53 2.91
N LYS A 239 -16.97 10.25 2.23
CA LYS A 239 -17.36 11.20 1.17
C LYS A 239 -17.66 10.44 -0.13
N VAL A 240 -16.99 9.32 -0.35
CA VAL A 240 -17.17 8.42 -1.50
C VAL A 240 -18.19 7.32 -1.19
N TRP A 241 -17.96 6.56 -0.11
CA TRP A 241 -18.76 5.41 0.29
C TRP A 241 -19.89 5.82 1.23
N ASN A 242 -20.93 6.45 0.68
CA ASN A 242 -22.07 6.91 1.46
C ASN A 242 -23.40 6.69 0.73
N PRO A 243 -24.17 5.67 1.10
CA PRO A 243 -25.44 5.35 0.45
C PRO A 243 -26.47 6.49 0.46
N SER A 244 -26.34 7.48 1.34
CA SER A 244 -27.26 8.61 1.37
C SER A 244 -26.99 9.65 0.29
N ARG A 245 -25.79 9.61 -0.33
CA ARG A 245 -25.33 10.58 -1.34
C ARG A 245 -24.83 9.93 -2.63
N ASP A 246 -24.56 8.63 -2.59
CA ASP A 246 -24.06 7.81 -3.69
C ASP A 246 -24.97 7.90 -4.93
N GLU A 247 -24.38 8.32 -6.05
CA GLU A 247 -25.07 8.51 -7.33
C GLU A 247 -25.06 7.25 -8.20
N PHE A 248 -24.25 6.25 -7.85
CA PHE A 248 -24.14 4.99 -8.58
C PHE A 248 -25.19 3.96 -8.15
N ILE A 249 -25.84 4.18 -7.01
CA ILE A 249 -26.94 3.32 -6.55
C ILE A 249 -28.30 3.85 -7.02
N TYR A 250 -29.20 2.93 -7.33
CA TYR A 250 -30.53 3.22 -7.85
C TYR A 250 -31.41 4.07 -6.93
N LYS A 251 -31.26 3.91 -5.61
CA LYS A 251 -32.01 4.66 -4.60
C LYS A 251 -31.12 4.98 -3.42
N LYS A 252 -30.87 6.28 -3.19
CA LYS A 252 -30.17 6.78 -2.00
C LYS A 252 -30.93 6.37 -0.73
N TYR A 253 -30.19 5.90 0.27
CA TYR A 253 -30.74 5.42 1.55
C TYR A 253 -29.81 5.73 2.72
N SER A 254 -30.34 5.59 3.95
CA SER A 254 -29.59 5.81 5.19
C SER A 254 -29.96 4.75 6.22
N TRP A 255 -29.33 4.81 7.40
CA TRP A 255 -29.71 3.98 8.54
C TRP A 255 -31.17 4.19 9.00
N ARG A 256 -31.80 5.32 8.64
CA ARG A 256 -33.22 5.63 8.91
C ARG A 256 -34.17 5.21 7.80
N THR A 257 -33.65 4.87 6.61
CA THR A 257 -34.45 4.62 5.39
C THR A 257 -33.99 3.33 4.71
N LEU A 258 -33.78 2.27 5.50
CA LEU A 258 -33.25 0.99 5.03
C LEU A 258 -34.14 0.31 3.99
N GLU A 259 -35.41 0.70 3.89
CA GLU A 259 -36.35 0.26 2.86
C GLU A 259 -35.80 0.58 1.46
N GLY A 260 -35.00 1.62 1.31
CA GLY A 260 -34.31 1.96 0.05
C GLY A 260 -33.35 0.86 -0.44
N LYS A 261 -32.85 -0.02 0.44
CA LYS A 261 -32.06 -1.19 0.01
C LYS A 261 -32.87 -2.15 -0.85
N TRP A 262 -34.18 -2.26 -0.62
CA TRP A 262 -35.04 -3.11 -1.44
C TRP A 262 -35.11 -2.60 -2.88
N GLU A 263 -35.28 -1.29 -3.10
CA GLU A 263 -35.30 -0.72 -4.44
C GLU A 263 -33.98 -0.98 -5.19
N ASN A 264 -32.84 -0.83 -4.51
CA ASN A 264 -31.54 -1.17 -5.07
C ASN A 264 -31.42 -2.66 -5.42
N LYS A 265 -31.86 -3.55 -4.52
CA LYS A 265 -31.85 -4.99 -4.74
C LYS A 265 -32.76 -5.40 -5.91
N ARG A 266 -33.97 -4.84 -5.98
CA ARG A 266 -34.96 -5.13 -7.04
C ARG A 266 -34.36 -4.79 -8.41
N LYS A 267 -33.85 -3.57 -8.56
CA LYS A 267 -33.25 -3.13 -9.83
C LYS A 267 -31.98 -3.90 -10.18
N PHE A 268 -31.14 -4.24 -9.19
CA PHE A 268 -29.98 -5.08 -9.44
C PHE A 268 -30.35 -6.51 -9.88
N GLN A 269 -31.41 -7.09 -9.31
CA GLN A 269 -31.96 -8.37 -9.76
C GLN A 269 -32.51 -8.27 -11.19
N GLU A 270 -33.25 -7.20 -11.51
CA GLU A 270 -33.77 -6.93 -12.86
C GLU A 270 -32.63 -6.78 -13.88
N GLU A 271 -31.60 -5.99 -13.55
CA GLU A 271 -30.43 -5.73 -14.40
C GLU A 271 -29.65 -7.01 -14.73
N LEU A 272 -29.47 -7.90 -13.75
CA LEU A 272 -28.75 -9.17 -13.93
C LEU A 272 -29.64 -10.33 -14.43
N GLY A 273 -30.93 -10.08 -14.68
CA GLY A 273 -31.87 -11.14 -15.09
C GLY A 273 -32.14 -12.19 -14.00
N LEU A 274 -31.91 -11.85 -12.73
CA LEU A 274 -32.19 -12.72 -11.60
C LEU A 274 -33.68 -12.71 -11.25
N SER A 275 -34.15 -13.77 -10.58
CA SER A 275 -35.48 -13.77 -9.98
C SER A 275 -35.66 -12.60 -9.00
N VAL A 276 -36.57 -11.69 -9.33
CA VAL A 276 -36.89 -10.54 -8.48
C VAL A 276 -37.67 -11.00 -7.25
N GLY A 277 -37.20 -10.65 -6.06
CA GLY A 277 -37.90 -11.01 -4.83
C GLY A 277 -37.27 -10.43 -3.57
N LYS A 278 -38.09 -9.78 -2.73
CA LYS A 278 -37.62 -9.11 -1.52
C LYS A 278 -37.01 -10.08 -0.51
N THR A 279 -37.64 -11.24 -0.35
CA THR A 279 -37.23 -12.31 0.58
C THR A 279 -36.19 -13.26 -0.01
N LYS A 280 -35.99 -13.29 -1.34
CA LYS A 280 -34.98 -14.16 -1.97
C LYS A 280 -33.57 -13.78 -1.50
N PHE A 281 -32.76 -14.73 -1.08
CA PHE A 281 -31.40 -14.44 -0.65
C PHE A 281 -30.55 -13.96 -1.84
N LEU A 282 -29.73 -12.92 -1.64
CA LEU A 282 -28.80 -12.42 -2.64
C LEU A 282 -27.41 -12.37 -2.01
N LEU A 283 -26.49 -13.16 -2.57
CA LEU A 283 -25.09 -13.20 -2.18
C LEU A 283 -24.25 -12.54 -3.28
N GLY A 284 -23.33 -11.66 -2.88
CA GLY A 284 -22.39 -11.02 -3.79
C GLY A 284 -20.95 -11.19 -3.29
N MET A 285 -20.04 -11.53 -4.20
CA MET A 285 -18.61 -11.61 -3.91
C MET A 285 -17.88 -10.59 -4.79
N VAL A 286 -17.16 -9.66 -4.17
CA VAL A 286 -16.30 -8.68 -4.86
C VAL A 286 -14.85 -8.98 -4.49
N SER A 287 -14.10 -9.55 -5.44
CA SER A 287 -12.72 -9.96 -5.20
C SER A 287 -11.93 -10.13 -6.51
N ARG A 288 -10.60 -10.16 -6.40
CA ARG A 288 -9.72 -10.70 -7.45
C ARG A 288 -9.85 -12.22 -7.51
N LEU A 289 -9.63 -12.80 -8.69
CA LEU A 289 -9.50 -14.25 -8.89
C LEU A 289 -8.13 -14.74 -8.43
N ALA A 290 -7.99 -15.04 -7.14
CA ALA A 290 -6.77 -15.55 -6.55
C ALA A 290 -7.09 -16.53 -5.41
N GLU A 291 -6.25 -17.55 -5.21
CA GLU A 291 -6.45 -18.61 -4.21
C GLU A 291 -6.68 -18.06 -2.80
N GLN A 292 -5.92 -17.03 -2.40
CA GLN A 292 -6.08 -16.30 -1.13
C GLN A 292 -7.47 -15.66 -0.90
N LYS A 293 -8.36 -15.69 -1.90
CA LYS A 293 -9.71 -15.14 -1.85
C LYS A 293 -10.79 -16.21 -1.69
N GLY A 294 -10.43 -17.50 -1.70
CA GLY A 294 -11.34 -18.61 -1.37
C GLY A 294 -12.44 -18.84 -2.40
N ILE A 295 -12.17 -18.57 -3.68
CA ILE A 295 -13.15 -18.77 -4.76
C ILE A 295 -13.37 -20.27 -5.02
N ASP A 296 -12.32 -21.06 -4.88
CA ASP A 296 -12.35 -22.51 -4.83
C ASP A 296 -13.30 -23.02 -3.74
N ILE A 297 -13.21 -22.45 -2.53
CA ILE A 297 -14.10 -22.78 -1.41
C ILE A 297 -15.55 -22.40 -1.73
N LEU A 298 -15.78 -21.19 -2.26
CA LEU A 298 -17.12 -20.75 -2.64
C LEU A 298 -17.70 -21.65 -3.74
N SER A 299 -16.89 -22.02 -4.73
CA SER A 299 -17.30 -22.89 -5.83
C SER A 299 -17.74 -24.27 -5.33
N GLN A 300 -17.03 -24.85 -4.38
CA GLN A 300 -17.41 -26.14 -3.77
C GLN A 300 -18.66 -26.04 -2.90
N ALA A 301 -18.93 -24.87 -2.31
CA ALA A 301 -20.10 -24.63 -1.48
C ALA A 301 -21.33 -24.19 -2.28
N LEU A 302 -21.16 -23.77 -3.55
CA LEU A 302 -22.18 -23.08 -4.32
C LEU A 302 -23.45 -23.93 -4.50
N ASP A 303 -23.29 -25.20 -4.89
CA ASP A 303 -24.42 -26.11 -5.12
C ASP A 303 -25.26 -26.27 -3.84
N LYS A 304 -24.59 -26.47 -2.70
CA LYS A 304 -25.28 -26.58 -1.39
C LYS A 304 -26.00 -25.29 -0.99
N ILE A 305 -25.45 -24.13 -1.36
CA ILE A 305 -26.08 -22.83 -1.09
C ILE A 305 -27.30 -22.65 -1.99
N LEU A 306 -27.21 -23.03 -3.26
CA LEU A 306 -28.29 -22.90 -4.24
C LEU A 306 -29.43 -23.89 -3.98
N ASP A 307 -29.14 -25.16 -3.71
CA ASP A 307 -30.15 -26.20 -3.43
C ASP A 307 -31.03 -25.87 -2.20
N LYS A 308 -30.51 -25.08 -1.25
CA LYS A 308 -31.24 -24.70 -0.03
C LYS A 308 -32.10 -23.44 -0.20
N HIS A 309 -31.86 -22.66 -1.26
CA HIS A 309 -32.37 -21.29 -1.40
C HIS A 309 -32.94 -20.93 -2.79
N GLN A 310 -32.89 -21.85 -3.76
CA GLN A 310 -33.70 -21.82 -4.98
C GLN A 310 -35.05 -22.51 -4.76
#